data_AF-A0A6B2X8J0-F1
#
_entry.id   AF-A0A6B2X8J0-F1
#
_cell.length_a   1.000
_cell.length_b   1.000
_cell.length_c   1.000
_cell.angle_alpha   90.00
_cell.angle_beta   90.00
_cell.angle_gamma   90.00
#
_symmetry.space_group_name_H-M   'P 1'
#
loop_
_entity.id
_entity.type
_entity.pdbx_description
1 polymer ?
#
loop_
_entity_poly.entity_id
_entity_poly.type
_entity_poly.pdbx_seq_one_letter_code
_entity_poly.pdbx_strand_id
1 'polypeptide(L)'
;MSDAAIRITRGPGGEVDGAGRVDAFAASILARAGFDTYPMLRGVWIRLPFDLGRRWENEHATWAAEMLAAARYTVALDPDLRPTPDATSAPPRRAKTVMTAQAPPADTSRGPRR
;
A
#
# COMPACT_ATOMS: atom_id res chain seq x y z
N MET A 1 19.03 19.20 7.00
CA MET A 1 19.20 19.51 5.56
C MET A 1 18.48 18.43 4.78
N SER A 2 17.22 18.66 4.40
CA SER A 2 16.32 17.65 3.81
C SER A 2 15.75 18.19 2.49
N ASP A 3 16.64 18.72 1.65
CA ASP A 3 16.30 19.58 0.51
C ASP A 3 15.96 18.80 -0.78
N ALA A 4 16.15 17.48 -0.78
CA ALA A 4 15.97 16.63 -1.96
C ALA A 4 14.89 15.55 -1.83
N ALA A 5 14.10 15.57 -0.75
CA ALA A 5 13.04 14.57 -0.55
C ALA A 5 11.73 15.04 -1.21
N ILE A 6 11.09 14.15 -1.96
CA ILE A 6 9.71 14.34 -2.43
C ILE A 6 8.81 14.24 -1.20
N ARG A 7 7.90 15.20 -1.02
CA ARG A 7 6.99 15.26 0.13
C ARG A 7 5.57 15.06 -0.37
N ILE A 8 4.85 14.14 0.24
CA ILE A 8 3.43 13.93 0.01
C ILE A 8 2.72 14.33 1.30
N THR A 9 2.00 15.45 1.26
CA THR A 9 1.37 16.07 2.43
C THR A 9 -0.09 16.34 2.21
N ARG A 10 -0.88 16.27 3.30
CA ARG A 10 -2.29 16.68 3.26
C ARG A 10 -2.39 18.16 3.62
N GLY A 11 -2.93 18.95 2.71
CA GLY A 11 -3.19 20.37 2.91
C GLY A 11 -4.38 20.64 3.84
N PRO A 12 -4.56 21.89 4.30
CA PRO A 12 -5.65 22.29 5.20
C PRO A 12 -7.05 22.04 4.61
N GLY A 13 -7.18 22.09 3.29
CA GLY A 13 -8.41 21.79 2.57
C GLY A 13 -8.70 20.29 2.40
N GLY A 14 -7.85 19.42 2.93
CA GLY A 14 -7.93 17.97 2.71
C GLY A 14 -7.33 17.51 1.38
N GLU A 15 -6.85 18.42 0.54
CA GLU A 15 -6.10 18.11 -0.68
C GLU A 15 -4.78 17.40 -0.37
N VAL A 16 -4.33 16.54 -1.27
CA VAL A 16 -3.07 15.82 -1.11
C VAL A 16 -2.09 16.29 -2.17
N ASP A 17 -1.00 16.90 -1.73
CA ASP A 17 -0.02 17.55 -2.59
C ASP A 17 1.31 16.79 -2.61
N GLY A 18 1.89 16.70 -3.80
CA GLY A 18 3.27 16.28 -4.04
C GLY A 18 4.17 17.49 -4.23
N ALA A 19 5.11 17.71 -3.30
CA ALA A 19 6.06 18.81 -3.31
C ALA A 19 7.52 18.32 -3.31
N GLY A 20 8.45 19.23 -3.60
CA GLY A 20 9.89 18.96 -3.61
C GLY A 20 10.45 18.80 -5.02
N ARG A 21 11.63 18.17 -5.12
CA ARG A 21 12.33 18.01 -6.39
C ARG A 21 11.78 16.80 -7.15
N VAL A 22 10.82 17.06 -8.03
CA VAL A 22 10.20 16.03 -8.88
C VAL A 22 10.80 16.12 -10.29
N ASP A 23 11.51 15.07 -10.70
CA ASP A 23 11.98 14.92 -12.09
C ASP A 23 10.89 14.27 -12.97
N ALA A 24 11.17 14.11 -14.27
CA ALA A 24 10.20 13.55 -15.22
C ALA A 24 9.80 12.10 -14.87
N PHE A 25 10.69 11.30 -14.29
CA PHE A 25 10.39 9.92 -13.93
C PHE A 25 9.54 9.86 -12.66
N ALA A 26 9.89 10.63 -11.63
CA ALA A 26 9.06 10.78 -10.44
C ALA A 26 7.66 11.34 -10.78
N ALA A 27 7.57 12.29 -11.72
CA ALA A 27 6.28 12.78 -12.20
C ALA A 27 5.45 11.68 -12.88
N SER A 28 6.09 10.79 -13.64
CA SER A 28 5.39 9.65 -14.27
C SER A 28 4.86 8.65 -13.23
N ILE A 29 5.60 8.44 -12.13
CA ILE A 29 5.16 7.60 -11.00
C ILE A 29 3.96 8.25 -10.30
N LEU A 30 4.02 9.56 -10.03
CA LEU A 30 2.92 10.30 -9.42
C LEU A 30 1.66 10.29 -10.31
N ALA A 31 1.81 10.49 -11.62
CA ALA A 31 0.70 10.37 -12.57
C ALA A 31 0.09 8.97 -12.58
N ARG A 32 0.93 7.92 -12.52
CA ARG A 32 0.46 6.53 -12.41
C ARG A 32 -0.32 6.29 -11.12
N ALA A 33 0.08 6.94 -10.04
CA ALA A 33 -0.61 6.93 -8.75
C ALA A 33 -1.89 7.78 -8.71
N GLY A 34 -2.23 8.49 -9.78
CA GLY A 34 -3.44 9.31 -9.88
C GLY A 34 -3.26 10.76 -9.44
N PHE A 35 -2.03 11.26 -9.35
CA PHE A 35 -1.78 12.69 -9.19
C PHE A 35 -1.89 13.42 -10.53
N ASP A 36 -2.54 14.58 -10.51
CA ASP A 36 -2.56 15.52 -11.62
C ASP A 36 -1.45 16.55 -11.48
N THR A 37 -0.87 16.95 -12.61
CA THR A 37 0.16 17.99 -12.67
C THR A 37 -0.41 19.27 -13.28
N TYR A 38 -0.38 20.35 -12.51
CA TYR A 38 -0.84 21.66 -12.93
C TYR A 38 0.37 22.59 -13.14
N PRO A 39 0.49 23.23 -14.32
CA PRO A 39 1.53 24.22 -14.55
C PRO A 39 1.30 25.45 -13.66
N MET A 40 2.36 25.94 -13.02
CA MET A 40 2.35 27.17 -12.22
C MET A 40 3.35 28.19 -12.76
N LEU A 41 3.17 29.46 -12.37
CA LEU A 41 4.11 30.55 -12.64
C LEU A 41 5.54 30.24 -12.19
N ARG A 42 5.73 29.38 -11.18
CA ARG A 42 7.04 28.94 -10.68
C ARG A 42 7.12 27.42 -10.49
N GLY A 43 6.94 26.68 -11.58
CA GLY A 43 7.15 25.23 -11.61
C GLY A 43 5.86 24.46 -11.83
N VAL A 44 5.71 23.35 -11.12
CA VAL A 44 4.55 22.47 -11.23
C VAL A 44 3.93 22.26 -9.86
N TRP A 45 2.61 22.20 -9.83
CA TRP A 45 1.86 21.78 -8.67
C TRP A 45 1.26 20.42 -8.94
N ILE A 46 1.67 19.44 -8.15
CA ILE A 46 1.22 18.07 -8.32
C ILE A 46 0.28 17.77 -7.17
N ARG A 47 -0.95 17.39 -7.47
CA ARG A 47 -1.96 17.10 -6.44
C ARG A 47 -2.86 15.95 -6.83
N LEU A 48 -3.37 15.23 -5.84
CA LEU A 48 -4.41 14.24 -6.03
C LEU A 48 -5.76 14.93 -6.27
N PRO A 49 -6.68 14.34 -7.05
CA PRO A 49 -8.07 14.74 -7.05
C PRO A 49 -8.65 14.69 -5.62
N PHE A 50 -9.36 15.75 -5.26
CA PHE A 50 -10.05 15.88 -3.97
C PHE A 50 -11.51 15.43 -4.12
N ASP A 51 -12.20 15.21 -2.99
CA ASP A 51 -13.60 14.78 -2.90
C ASP A 51 -13.92 13.34 -3.36
N LEU A 52 -12.90 12.53 -3.65
CA LEU A 52 -13.06 11.10 -3.93
C LEU A 52 -13.11 10.23 -2.65
N GLY A 53 -12.91 10.87 -1.50
CA GLY A 53 -13.04 10.28 -0.18
C GLY A 53 -11.70 9.94 0.45
N ARG A 54 -11.60 10.17 1.76
CA ARG A 54 -10.34 10.08 2.52
C ARG A 54 -9.61 8.74 2.36
N ARG A 55 -10.35 7.63 2.27
CA ARG A 55 -9.75 6.30 2.10
C ARG A 55 -9.02 6.18 0.76
N TRP A 56 -9.68 6.58 -0.33
CA TRP A 56 -9.11 6.55 -1.67
C TRP A 56 -7.87 7.44 -1.76
N GLU A 57 -7.96 8.64 -1.20
CA GLU A 57 -6.84 9.60 -1.18
C GLU A 57 -5.64 9.05 -0.41
N ASN A 58 -5.87 8.42 0.77
CA ASN A 58 -4.81 7.82 1.57
C ASN A 58 -4.18 6.60 0.89
N GLU A 59 -4.98 5.75 0.25
CA GLU A 59 -4.52 4.58 -0.51
C GLU A 59 -3.62 5.02 -1.67
N HIS A 60 -4.05 5.99 -2.46
CA HIS A 60 -3.30 6.51 -3.61
C HIS A 60 -2.04 7.27 -3.20
N ALA A 61 -2.09 8.07 -2.13
CA ALA A 61 -0.93 8.74 -1.57
C ALA A 61 0.14 7.75 -1.06
N THR A 62 -0.32 6.67 -0.41
CA THR A 62 0.58 5.60 0.07
C THR A 62 1.18 4.84 -1.08
N TRP A 63 0.37 4.49 -2.09
CA TRP A 63 0.86 3.80 -3.28
C TRP A 63 1.93 4.62 -4.02
N ALA A 64 1.72 5.94 -4.16
CA ALA A 64 2.74 6.84 -4.70
C ALA A 64 4.04 6.82 -3.89
N ALA A 65 3.95 6.92 -2.56
CA ALA A 65 5.11 6.87 -1.69
C ALA A 65 5.87 5.54 -1.83
N GLU A 66 5.16 4.42 -1.88
CA GLU A 66 5.76 3.09 -2.07
C GLU A 66 6.45 2.96 -3.42
N MET A 67 5.83 3.44 -4.51
CA MET A 67 6.44 3.40 -5.83
C MET A 67 7.68 4.29 -5.94
N LEU A 68 7.65 5.49 -5.36
CA LEU A 68 8.80 6.38 -5.30
C LEU A 68 9.93 5.76 -4.47
N ALA A 69 9.62 5.17 -3.32
CA ALA A 69 10.60 4.49 -2.49
C ALA A 69 11.20 3.26 -3.21
N ALA A 70 10.39 2.49 -3.92
CA ALA A 70 10.85 1.36 -4.73
C ALA A 70 11.80 1.81 -5.86
N ALA A 71 11.53 2.98 -6.45
CA ALA A 71 12.38 3.65 -7.43
C ALA A 71 13.60 4.37 -6.81
N ARG A 72 13.87 4.17 -5.51
CA ARG A 72 15.01 4.75 -4.76
C ARG A 72 14.96 6.25 -4.56
N TYR A 73 13.79 6.87 -4.68
CA TYR A 73 13.59 8.25 -4.24
C TYR A 73 13.42 8.33 -2.72
N THR A 74 13.98 9.38 -2.12
CA THR A 74 13.69 9.73 -0.73
C THR A 74 12.32 10.41 -0.69
N VAL A 75 11.35 9.76 -0.05
CA VAL A 75 9.97 10.28 0.10
C VAL A 75 9.63 10.50 1.56
N ALA A 76 8.98 11.62 1.86
CA ALA A 76 8.34 11.89 3.14
C ALA A 76 6.83 11.87 2.95
N LEU A 77 6.17 10.88 3.56
CA LEU A 77 4.72 10.76 3.58
C LEU A 77 4.18 11.25 4.93
N ASP A 78 3.21 12.14 4.87
CA ASP A 78 2.48 12.64 6.04
C ASP A 78 1.83 11.47 6.82
N PRO A 79 1.98 11.41 8.16
CA PRO A 79 1.37 10.36 8.97
C PRO A 79 -0.14 10.24 8.80
N ASP A 80 -0.86 11.33 8.50
CA ASP A 80 -2.32 11.32 8.32
C ASP A 80 -2.75 10.61 7.02
N LEU A 81 -1.80 10.43 6.09
CA LEU A 81 -2.01 9.71 4.83
C LEU A 81 -1.75 8.21 4.94
N ARG A 82 -1.15 7.75 6.04
CA ARG A 82 -0.90 6.32 6.23
C ARG A 82 -2.24 5.60 6.43
N PRO A 83 -2.55 4.57 5.62
CA PRO A 83 -3.72 3.75 5.86
C PRO A 83 -3.58 3.17 7.26
N THR A 84 -4.62 3.33 8.07
CA THR A 84 -4.76 2.53 9.28
C THR A 84 -4.75 1.07 8.81
N PRO A 85 -3.92 0.19 9.39
CA PRO A 85 -3.87 -1.19 8.95
C PRO A 85 -5.25 -1.82 9.17
N ASP A 86 -6.05 -1.88 8.10
CA ASP A 86 -7.21 -2.74 8.07
C ASP A 86 -6.68 -4.16 8.30
N ALA A 87 -7.16 -4.82 9.35
CA ALA A 87 -6.75 -6.16 9.77
C ALA A 87 -6.99 -7.26 8.69
N THR A 88 -7.44 -6.88 7.51
CA THR A 88 -7.83 -7.75 6.39
C THR A 88 -6.68 -8.08 5.45
N SER A 89 -5.56 -7.35 5.47
CA SER A 89 -4.40 -7.66 4.61
C SER A 89 -3.27 -8.37 5.35
N ALA A 90 -3.61 -9.31 6.24
CA ALA A 90 -2.63 -10.28 6.71
C ALA A 90 -2.29 -11.25 5.56
N PRO A 91 -1.00 -11.51 5.26
CA PRO A 91 -0.63 -12.54 4.27
C PRO A 91 -1.26 -13.87 4.70
N PRO A 92 -1.72 -14.73 3.75
CA PRO A 92 -2.36 -15.99 4.11
C PRO A 92 -1.37 -16.81 4.92
N ARG A 93 -1.65 -16.89 6.22
CA ARG A 93 -0.88 -17.66 7.18
C ARG A 93 -1.02 -19.11 6.74
N ARG A 94 0.02 -19.68 6.12
CA ARG A 94 0.06 -21.08 5.67
C ARG A 94 -0.51 -21.96 6.79
N ALA A 95 -1.70 -22.52 6.57
CA ALA A 95 -2.29 -23.46 7.48
C ALA A 95 -1.34 -24.66 7.56
N LYS A 96 -0.84 -24.94 8.77
CA LYS A 96 -0.04 -26.15 9.01
C LYS A 96 -0.99 -27.32 8.82
N THR A 97 -0.84 -28.07 7.73
CA THR A 97 -1.57 -29.31 7.50
C THR A 97 -1.28 -30.25 8.66
N VAL A 98 -2.24 -30.41 9.57
CA VAL A 98 -2.20 -31.44 10.60
C VAL A 98 -2.48 -32.74 9.87
N MET A 99 -1.42 -33.51 9.62
CA MET A 99 -1.53 -34.87 9.12
C MET A 99 -2.09 -35.72 10.28
N THR A 100 -3.39 -36.02 10.25
CA THR A 100 -3.96 -37.05 11.11
C THR A 100 -3.34 -38.38 10.71
N ALA A 101 -2.43 -38.89 11.54
CA ALA A 101 -1.97 -40.26 11.46
C ALA A 101 -3.18 -41.19 11.66
N GLN A 102 -3.62 -41.82 10.59
CA GLN A 102 -4.63 -42.88 10.66
C GLN A 102 -3.99 -44.10 11.33
N ALA A 103 -4.47 -44.47 12.52
CA ALA A 103 -4.05 -45.69 13.20
C ALA A 103 -4.47 -46.94 12.38
N PRO A 104 -3.64 -48.00 12.34
CA PRO A 104 -4.00 -49.22 11.64
C PRO A 104 -5.19 -49.91 12.32
N PRO A 105 -6.11 -50.54 11.57
CA PRO A 105 -7.24 -51.25 12.16
C PRO A 105 -6.75 -52.48 12.93
N ALA A 106 -7.27 -52.63 14.15
CA ALA A 106 -7.04 -53.78 15.01
C ALA A 106 -7.64 -55.05 14.39
N ASP A 107 -6.82 -56.09 14.31
CA ASP A 107 -7.20 -57.43 13.89
C ASP A 107 -8.08 -58.07 14.99
N THR A 108 -9.40 -58.07 14.79
CA THR A 108 -10.33 -58.80 15.67
C THR A 108 -10.78 -60.09 15.00
N SER A 109 -10.13 -61.18 15.42
CA SER A 109 -10.58 -62.55 15.24
C SER A 109 -11.85 -62.81 16.06
N ARG A 110 -12.97 -63.19 15.41
CA ARG A 110 -14.05 -64.02 16.01
C ARG A 110 -14.98 -64.57 14.92
N GLY A 111 -15.03 -65.90 14.80
CA GLY A 111 -15.58 -66.62 13.66
C GLY A 111 -17.11 -66.79 13.62
N PRO A 112 -17.63 -67.65 12.72
CA PRO A 112 -19.01 -68.10 12.79
C PRO A 112 -19.14 -69.57 13.18
N ARG A 113 -20.23 -69.82 13.90
CA ARG A 113 -20.81 -71.10 14.26
C ARG A 113 -21.33 -71.81 13.00
N ARG A 114 -20.97 -73.07 12.81
CA ARG A 114 -21.92 -74.14 12.42
C ARG A 114 -21.30 -75.52 12.62
#